data_AF-A0A0F2LJZ2-F1
#
_entry.id   AF-A0A0F2LJZ2-F1
#
_cell.length_a   1.000
_cell.length_b   1.000
_cell.length_c   1.000
_cell.angle_alpha   90.00
_cell.angle_beta   90.00
_cell.angle_gamma   90.00
#
_symmetry.space_group_name_H-M   'P 1'
#
loop_
_entity.id
_entity.type
_entity.pdbx_description
1 polymer ?
#
loop_
_entity_poly.entity_id
_entity_poly.type
_entity_poly.pdbx_seq_one_letter_code
_entity_poly.pdbx_strand_id
1 'polypeptide(L)'
;MSVSLRRELVLFKLLLFSRFTKPFLAFYLILVISYYFLIIGASHGAEVPLSSTVGLLTVPVVVSSLLSRVFFTKSDVDFLFPLPLDRKEILVGLYLVSIVANGLFSLYFGAFAVDALGPAGFAVLIALVLLTSSMSIALAAMKLRKRLLIATIIGVWFLSPLFGFPFSPYSMFIGYNFAYALLALLTALFVFLSVKNLNELELLSVQGQTQSSKVKEISFSSGTPFVAVLKRSLSFLELAARVNYMGVSTFKTFRINVKYLLIASTLISVVYYLIVVHLGNNVVLQLTIFPLLTFLLIYVILIFAQSSFIFEPLWLSFGILGPLRYARYYMLSRAISLEIALAPFSVVNALLG
;
A
#
# COMPACT_ATOMS: atom_id res chain seq x y z
N MET A 1 7.91 -34.70 11.71
CA MET A 1 7.58 -33.57 10.83
C MET A 1 7.84 -34.02 9.40
N SER A 2 6.82 -34.04 8.52
CA SER A 2 6.95 -34.58 7.16
C SER A 2 7.95 -33.75 6.33
N VAL A 3 8.60 -34.38 5.36
CA VAL A 3 9.56 -33.72 4.45
C VAL A 3 8.91 -32.54 3.71
N SER A 4 7.60 -32.63 3.39
CA SER A 4 6.85 -31.55 2.75
C SER A 4 6.70 -30.30 3.62
N LEU A 5 6.31 -30.46 4.89
CA LEU A 5 6.16 -29.36 5.85
C LEU A 5 7.48 -28.62 6.08
N ARG A 6 8.60 -29.36 6.07
CA ARG A 6 9.93 -28.74 6.19
C ARG A 6 10.28 -27.91 4.96
N ARG A 7 9.91 -28.37 3.76
CA ARG A 7 10.13 -27.66 2.49
C ARG A 7 9.33 -26.36 2.44
N GLU A 8 8.03 -26.42 2.74
CA GLU A 8 7.14 -25.25 2.77
C GLU A 8 7.62 -24.18 3.74
N LEU A 9 8.07 -24.57 4.93
CA LEU A 9 8.54 -23.65 5.95
C LEU A 9 9.87 -22.98 5.57
N VAL A 10 10.77 -23.71 4.89
CA VAL A 10 12.01 -23.15 4.34
C VAL A 10 11.71 -22.15 3.23
N LEU A 11 10.78 -22.47 2.32
CA LEU A 11 10.35 -21.56 1.26
C LEU A 11 9.71 -20.29 1.83
N PHE A 12 8.78 -20.43 2.78
CA PHE A 12 8.17 -19.29 3.45
C PHE A 12 9.23 -18.41 4.14
N LYS A 13 10.18 -19.02 4.86
CA LYS A 13 11.27 -18.30 5.52
C LYS A 13 12.12 -17.52 4.52
N LEU A 14 12.47 -18.14 3.39
CA LEU A 14 13.23 -17.50 2.32
C LEU A 14 12.47 -16.31 1.72
N LEU A 15 11.18 -16.50 1.40
CA LEU A 15 10.33 -15.45 0.86
C LEU A 15 10.16 -14.30 1.86
N LEU A 16 9.97 -14.59 3.14
CA LEU A 16 9.83 -13.59 4.19
C LEU A 16 11.09 -12.73 4.32
N PHE A 17 12.27 -13.35 4.44
CA PHE A 17 13.53 -12.62 4.62
C PHE A 17 14.03 -11.92 3.35
N SER A 18 13.60 -12.38 2.16
CA SER A 18 13.88 -11.66 0.91
C SER A 18 13.16 -10.32 0.82
N ARG A 19 12.06 -10.14 1.57
CA ARG A 19 11.19 -8.95 1.52
C ARG A 19 11.29 -8.09 2.77
N PHE A 20 11.48 -8.72 3.92
CA PHE A 20 11.53 -8.07 5.21
C PHE A 20 12.88 -8.33 5.84
N THR A 21 13.77 -7.33 5.76
CA THR A 21 15.04 -7.41 6.46
C THR A 21 14.79 -7.31 7.97
N LYS A 22 15.58 -8.03 8.77
CA LYS A 22 15.54 -7.93 10.23
C LYS A 22 15.62 -6.48 10.74
N PRO A 23 16.54 -5.61 10.26
CA PRO A 23 16.58 -4.22 10.70
C PRO A 23 15.32 -3.45 10.33
N PHE A 24 14.72 -3.70 9.15
CA PHE A 24 13.45 -3.09 8.79
C PHE A 24 12.32 -3.49 9.74
N LEU A 25 12.19 -4.79 10.06
CA LEU A 25 11.17 -5.27 10.99
C LEU A 25 11.36 -4.69 12.40
N ALA A 26 12.60 -4.62 12.89
CA ALA A 26 12.90 -4.02 14.19
C ALA A 26 12.56 -2.54 14.22
N PHE A 27 12.98 -1.78 13.21
CA PHE A 27 12.64 -0.36 13.07
C PHE A 27 11.12 -0.15 12.99
N TYR A 28 10.43 -0.96 12.19
CA TYR A 28 8.99 -0.91 12.03
C TYR A 28 8.25 -1.19 13.34
N LEU A 29 8.67 -2.20 14.10
CA LEU A 29 8.09 -2.51 15.41
C LEU A 29 8.28 -1.36 16.40
N ILE A 30 9.48 -0.76 16.46
CA ILE A 30 9.73 0.40 17.31
C ILE A 30 8.78 1.55 16.94
N LEU A 31 8.60 1.82 15.65
CA LEU A 31 7.70 2.86 15.16
C LEU A 31 6.24 2.56 15.50
N VAL A 32 5.77 1.34 15.31
CA VAL A 32 4.39 0.95 15.67
C VAL A 32 4.18 1.05 17.18
N ILE A 33 5.12 0.56 17.98
CA ILE A 33 5.02 0.62 19.44
C ILE A 33 4.97 2.08 19.90
N SER A 34 5.88 2.94 19.41
CA SER A 34 5.87 4.36 19.76
C SER A 34 4.58 5.04 19.31
N TYR A 35 4.06 4.70 18.13
CA TYR A 35 2.78 5.20 17.63
C TYR A 35 1.58 4.79 18.50
N TYR A 36 1.53 3.53 18.94
CA TYR A 36 0.49 3.04 19.86
C TYR A 36 0.59 3.75 21.21
N PHE A 37 1.79 3.94 21.75
CA PHE A 37 1.98 4.71 22.98
C PHE A 37 1.54 6.17 22.83
N LEU A 38 1.79 6.81 21.69
CA LEU A 38 1.33 8.17 21.44
C LEU A 38 -0.19 8.26 21.34
N ILE A 39 -0.85 7.33 20.65
CA ILE A 39 -2.32 7.36 20.51
C ILE A 39 -3.01 7.02 21.83
N ILE A 40 -2.64 5.90 22.45
CA ILE A 40 -3.24 5.46 23.70
C ILE A 40 -2.88 6.45 24.83
N GLY A 41 -1.68 7.04 24.80
CA GLY A 41 -1.27 8.07 25.75
C GLY A 41 -2.01 9.40 25.56
N ALA A 42 -2.29 9.80 24.31
CA ALA A 42 -3.08 10.99 24.01
C ALA A 42 -4.58 10.82 24.33
N SER A 43 -5.11 9.60 24.19
CA SER A 43 -6.52 9.32 24.45
C SER A 43 -6.90 9.36 25.94
N HIS A 44 -5.92 9.32 26.85
CA HIS A 44 -6.16 9.56 28.29
C HIS A 44 -6.57 11.02 28.62
N GLY A 45 -6.55 11.94 27.66
CA GLY A 45 -6.99 13.33 27.82
C GLY A 45 -8.00 13.84 26.77
N ALA A 46 -8.13 13.18 25.62
CA ALA A 46 -9.08 13.55 24.57
C ALA A 46 -9.54 12.30 23.80
N GLU A 47 -10.85 12.03 23.77
CA GLU A 47 -11.40 10.94 22.98
C GLU A 47 -11.13 11.15 21.49
N VAL A 48 -10.51 10.18 20.82
CA VAL A 48 -10.36 10.22 19.37
C VAL A 48 -11.77 10.13 18.76
N PRO A 49 -12.19 11.11 17.94
CA PRO A 49 -13.55 11.12 17.40
C PRO A 49 -13.84 9.83 16.63
N LEU A 50 -15.01 9.24 16.87
CA LEU A 50 -15.46 8.01 16.20
C LEU A 50 -15.38 8.11 14.67
N SER A 51 -15.71 9.28 14.13
CA SER A 51 -15.59 9.57 12.69
C SER A 51 -14.17 9.36 12.14
N SER A 52 -13.16 9.65 12.97
CA SER A 52 -11.75 9.47 12.63
C SER A 52 -11.38 8.01 12.57
N THR A 53 -11.77 7.24 13.58
CA THR A 53 -11.48 5.81 13.68
C THR A 53 -12.11 5.05 12.50
N VAL A 54 -13.39 5.29 12.22
CA VAL A 54 -14.12 4.67 11.10
C VAL A 54 -13.52 5.09 9.76
N GLY A 55 -13.20 6.38 9.58
CA GLY A 55 -12.61 6.90 8.36
C GLY A 55 -11.22 6.31 8.06
N LEU A 56 -10.33 6.30 9.05
CA LEU A 56 -8.96 5.82 8.91
C LEU A 56 -8.90 4.30 8.70
N LEU A 57 -9.72 3.53 9.42
CA LEU A 57 -9.79 2.07 9.23
C LEU A 57 -10.37 1.67 7.87
N THR A 58 -11.17 2.55 7.24
CA THR A 58 -11.70 2.29 5.89
C THR A 58 -10.60 2.36 4.82
N VAL A 59 -9.53 3.12 5.07
CA VAL A 59 -8.40 3.29 4.14
C VAL A 59 -7.78 1.95 3.72
N PRO A 60 -7.31 1.06 4.63
CA PRO A 60 -6.72 -0.21 4.23
C PRO A 60 -7.69 -1.09 3.43
N VAL A 61 -8.99 -1.04 3.71
CA VAL A 61 -10.00 -1.79 2.95
C VAL A 61 -10.11 -1.25 1.51
N VAL A 62 -10.29 0.05 1.34
CA VAL A 62 -10.37 0.68 0.01
C VAL A 62 -9.07 0.49 -0.75
N VAL A 63 -7.93 0.73 -0.11
CA VAL A 63 -6.60 0.57 -0.72
C VAL A 63 -6.39 -0.86 -1.18
N SER A 64 -6.70 -1.88 -0.38
CA SER A 64 -6.51 -3.28 -0.79
C SER A 64 -7.45 -3.74 -1.91
N SER A 65 -8.64 -3.15 -2.01
CA SER A 65 -9.53 -3.41 -3.15
C SER A 65 -9.01 -2.77 -4.46
N LEU A 66 -8.45 -1.56 -4.37
CA LEU A 66 -7.87 -0.78 -5.48
C LEU A 66 -6.44 -1.16 -5.84
N LEU A 67 -5.71 -1.77 -4.93
CA LEU A 67 -4.34 -2.25 -5.10
C LEU A 67 -4.30 -3.74 -4.81
N SER A 68 -4.84 -4.51 -5.75
CA SER A 68 -4.70 -5.94 -5.83
C SER A 68 -3.24 -6.24 -6.12
N ARG A 69 -2.54 -6.42 -5.02
CA ARG A 69 -1.15 -6.82 -4.94
C ARG A 69 -1.19 -8.23 -4.39
N VAL A 70 -1.40 -9.21 -5.26
CA VAL A 70 -0.67 -10.46 -5.03
C VAL A 70 0.78 -10.05 -5.19
N PHE A 71 1.58 -10.19 -4.13
CA PHE A 71 2.92 -9.63 -4.02
C PHE A 71 3.93 -10.34 -4.93
N PHE A 72 3.60 -10.57 -6.20
CA PHE A 72 4.55 -10.98 -7.23
C PHE A 72 5.25 -9.72 -7.74
N THR A 73 6.48 -9.56 -7.29
CA THR A 73 7.45 -8.66 -7.90
C THR A 73 7.90 -9.26 -9.23
N LYS A 74 8.47 -8.43 -10.10
CA LYS A 74 9.07 -8.94 -11.33
C LYS A 74 10.21 -9.91 -11.02
N SER A 75 10.96 -9.65 -9.95
CA SER A 75 12.00 -10.55 -9.45
C SER A 75 11.47 -11.95 -9.10
N ASP A 76 10.25 -12.08 -8.55
CA ASP A 76 9.67 -13.40 -8.29
C ASP A 76 9.41 -14.15 -9.60
N VAL A 77 8.89 -13.46 -10.61
CA VAL A 77 8.67 -14.03 -11.96
C VAL A 77 9.97 -14.49 -12.59
N ASP A 78 11.02 -13.67 -12.48
CA ASP A 78 12.30 -13.94 -13.14
C ASP A 78 13.16 -14.98 -12.40
N PHE A 79 13.01 -15.15 -11.07
CA PHE A 79 13.87 -16.02 -10.26
C PHE A 79 13.16 -17.11 -9.45
N LEU A 80 11.92 -16.90 -9.02
CA LEU A 80 11.20 -17.84 -8.16
C LEU A 80 10.37 -18.84 -8.98
N PHE A 81 9.65 -18.36 -9.99
CA PHE A 81 8.84 -19.21 -10.87
C PHE A 81 9.63 -20.17 -11.78
N PRO A 82 10.89 -19.91 -12.15
CA PRO A 82 11.73 -20.88 -12.85
C PRO A 82 12.29 -22.01 -11.96
N LEU A 83 12.18 -21.91 -10.64
CA LEU A 83 12.66 -22.96 -9.75
C LEU A 83 11.86 -24.25 -9.96
N PRO A 84 12.50 -25.43 -9.79
CA PRO A 84 11.82 -26.73 -9.89
C PRO A 84 11.00 -27.03 -8.62
N LEU A 85 10.09 -26.11 -8.27
CA LEU A 85 9.17 -26.22 -7.14
C LEU A 85 7.73 -26.21 -7.64
N ASP A 86 6.83 -26.82 -6.86
CA ASP A 86 5.41 -26.83 -7.18
C ASP A 86 4.86 -25.40 -7.12
N ARG A 87 4.17 -24.97 -8.19
CA ARG A 87 3.61 -23.62 -8.31
C ARG A 87 2.67 -23.28 -7.16
N LYS A 88 1.90 -24.27 -6.69
CA LYS A 88 0.99 -24.12 -5.55
C LYS A 88 1.73 -23.74 -4.27
N GLU A 89 2.89 -24.35 -4.00
CA GLU A 89 3.70 -24.02 -2.82
C GLU A 89 4.25 -22.60 -2.89
N ILE A 90 4.71 -22.19 -4.08
CA ILE A 90 5.14 -20.82 -4.35
C ILE A 90 4.01 -19.82 -4.09
N LEU A 91 2.81 -20.08 -4.64
CA LEU A 91 1.65 -19.21 -4.52
C LEU A 91 1.16 -19.10 -3.06
N VAL A 92 1.12 -20.21 -2.33
CA VAL A 92 0.77 -20.24 -0.91
C VAL A 92 1.80 -19.48 -0.07
N GLY A 93 3.09 -19.68 -0.33
CA GLY A 93 4.16 -18.94 0.36
C GLY A 93 4.04 -17.43 0.15
N LEU A 94 3.74 -17.00 -1.08
CA LEU A 94 3.54 -15.60 -1.44
C LEU A 94 2.25 -15.02 -0.84
N TYR A 95 1.20 -15.83 -0.70
CA TYR A 95 0.00 -15.47 0.04
C TYR A 95 0.30 -15.22 1.52
N LEU A 96 0.99 -16.13 2.20
CA LEU A 96 1.35 -15.96 3.61
C LEU A 96 2.22 -14.71 3.84
N VAL A 97 3.18 -14.46 2.94
CA VAL A 97 3.99 -13.24 2.96
C VAL A 97 3.13 -11.99 2.76
N SER A 98 2.09 -12.05 1.91
CA SER A 98 1.15 -10.94 1.74
C SER A 98 0.31 -10.66 2.99
N ILE A 99 -0.02 -11.70 3.77
CA ILE A 99 -0.68 -11.55 5.08
C ILE A 99 0.25 -10.78 6.02
N VAL A 100 1.54 -11.12 6.08
CA VAL A 100 2.51 -10.38 6.89
C VAL A 100 2.65 -8.93 6.42
N ALA A 101 2.77 -8.70 5.10
CA ALA A 101 2.89 -7.36 4.53
C ALA A 101 1.68 -6.47 4.86
N ASN A 102 0.47 -6.98 4.65
CA ASN A 102 -0.77 -6.28 4.98
C ASN A 102 -0.96 -6.19 6.49
N GLY A 103 -0.42 -7.14 7.25
CA GLY A 103 -0.41 -7.14 8.71
C GLY A 103 0.38 -5.97 9.25
N LEU A 104 1.63 -5.80 8.80
CA LEU A 104 2.43 -4.61 9.10
C LEU A 104 1.64 -3.36 8.72
N PHE A 105 1.18 -3.24 7.48
CA PHE A 105 0.39 -2.09 7.04
C PHE A 105 -0.84 -1.78 7.92
N SER A 106 -1.61 -2.81 8.30
CA SER A 106 -2.84 -2.65 9.09
C SER A 106 -2.56 -2.38 10.56
N LEU A 107 -1.41 -2.80 11.09
CA LEU A 107 -1.02 -2.50 12.48
C LEU A 107 -0.99 -1.00 12.73
N TYR A 108 -0.55 -0.20 11.77
CA TYR A 108 -0.60 1.27 11.89
C TYR A 108 -2.02 1.77 12.19
N PHE A 109 -3.02 1.30 11.45
CA PHE A 109 -4.42 1.68 11.69
C PHE A 109 -5.04 1.01 12.92
N GLY A 110 -4.45 -0.10 13.36
CA GLY A 110 -4.94 -0.85 14.50
C GLY A 110 -4.95 -0.14 15.82
N ALA A 111 -4.09 0.88 15.99
CA ALA A 111 -4.07 1.69 17.20
C ALA A 111 -5.46 2.29 17.47
N PHE A 112 -6.14 2.78 16.43
CA PHE A 112 -7.49 3.34 16.54
C PHE A 112 -8.55 2.28 16.88
N ALA A 113 -8.40 1.06 16.38
CA ALA A 113 -9.33 -0.02 16.70
C ALA A 113 -9.18 -0.48 18.15
N VAL A 114 -7.94 -0.55 18.66
CA VAL A 114 -7.64 -0.94 20.04
C VAL A 114 -8.04 0.17 21.02
N ASP A 115 -7.82 1.43 20.65
CA ASP A 115 -8.26 2.58 21.47
C ASP A 115 -9.79 2.61 21.62
N ALA A 116 -10.53 2.43 20.52
CA ALA A 116 -11.99 2.53 20.55
C ALA A 116 -12.72 1.29 21.10
N LEU A 117 -12.17 0.08 20.93
CA LEU A 117 -12.84 -1.19 21.30
C LEU A 117 -12.11 -1.96 22.42
N GLY A 118 -11.00 -1.43 22.94
CA GLY A 118 -10.16 -2.12 23.92
C GLY A 118 -9.60 -3.44 23.37
N PRO A 119 -9.56 -4.52 24.18
CA PRO A 119 -9.02 -5.82 23.77
C PRO A 119 -9.71 -6.42 22.53
N ALA A 120 -10.98 -6.10 22.29
CA ALA A 120 -11.71 -6.56 21.10
C ALA A 120 -11.11 -5.99 19.80
N GLY A 121 -10.45 -4.83 19.87
CA GLY A 121 -9.75 -4.21 18.74
C GLY A 121 -8.67 -5.10 18.12
N PHE A 122 -8.02 -5.97 18.92
CA PHE A 122 -7.04 -6.94 18.39
C PHE A 122 -7.69 -8.00 17.50
N ALA A 123 -8.89 -8.47 17.84
CA ALA A 123 -9.62 -9.42 17.03
C ALA A 123 -10.08 -8.78 15.70
N VAL A 124 -10.55 -7.53 15.77
CA VAL A 124 -10.91 -6.73 14.59
C VAL A 124 -9.69 -6.53 13.68
N LEU A 125 -8.52 -6.28 14.26
CA LEU A 125 -7.27 -6.16 13.51
C LEU A 125 -6.94 -7.43 12.74
N ILE A 126 -6.95 -8.59 13.40
CA ILE A 126 -6.68 -9.87 12.75
C ILE A 126 -7.64 -10.10 11.59
N ALA A 127 -8.94 -9.87 11.82
CA ALA A 127 -9.96 -9.99 10.78
C ALA A 127 -9.72 -9.03 9.61
N LEU A 128 -9.27 -7.81 9.88
CA LEU A 128 -8.97 -6.78 8.87
C LEU A 128 -7.71 -7.12 8.07
N VAL A 129 -6.66 -7.66 8.69
CA VAL A 129 -5.46 -8.16 7.98
C VAL A 129 -5.85 -9.28 7.00
N LEU A 130 -6.64 -10.24 7.48
CA LEU A 130 -7.10 -11.36 6.64
C LEU A 130 -8.03 -10.88 5.52
N LEU A 131 -8.94 -9.96 5.81
CA LEU A 131 -9.85 -9.36 4.83
C LEU A 131 -9.06 -8.65 3.74
N THR A 132 -8.16 -7.73 4.12
CA THR A 132 -7.42 -6.89 3.18
C THR A 132 -6.47 -7.69 2.30
N SER A 133 -5.75 -8.66 2.87
CA SER A 133 -4.88 -9.57 2.12
C SER A 133 -5.67 -10.47 1.17
N SER A 134 -6.76 -11.08 1.63
CA SER A 134 -7.60 -11.98 0.82
C SER A 134 -8.35 -11.23 -0.27
N MET A 135 -8.89 -10.05 0.03
CA MET A 135 -9.58 -9.20 -0.94
C MET A 135 -8.64 -8.75 -2.06
N SER A 136 -7.40 -8.37 -1.72
CA SER A 136 -6.38 -8.05 -2.71
C SER A 136 -6.19 -9.21 -3.69
N ILE A 137 -6.14 -10.46 -3.23
CA ILE A 137 -5.96 -11.63 -4.12
C ILE A 137 -7.23 -11.99 -4.88
N ALA A 138 -8.38 -12.01 -4.21
CA ALA A 138 -9.67 -12.31 -4.83
C ALA A 138 -9.96 -11.35 -6.00
N LEU A 139 -9.62 -10.07 -5.85
CA LEU A 139 -9.85 -9.05 -6.87
C LEU A 139 -8.72 -8.96 -7.90
N ALA A 140 -7.70 -9.82 -7.83
CA ALA A 140 -6.53 -9.73 -8.69
C ALA A 140 -6.83 -9.87 -10.16
N ALA A 141 -7.61 -10.87 -10.56
CA ALA A 141 -7.94 -11.08 -11.96
C ALA A 141 -8.86 -9.99 -12.55
N MET A 142 -9.47 -9.13 -11.72
CA MET A 142 -10.46 -8.17 -12.17
C MET A 142 -9.87 -6.93 -12.84
N LYS A 143 -10.61 -6.37 -13.81
CA LYS A 143 -10.29 -5.07 -14.44
C LYS A 143 -10.42 -3.93 -13.43
N LEU A 144 -9.59 -2.89 -13.57
CA LEU A 144 -9.56 -1.72 -12.68
C LEU A 144 -10.94 -1.09 -12.47
N ARG A 145 -11.79 -0.98 -13.51
CA ARG A 145 -13.14 -0.41 -13.40
C ARG A 145 -14.04 -1.17 -12.41
N LYS A 146 -14.03 -2.51 -12.47
CA LYS A 146 -14.80 -3.36 -11.54
C LYS A 146 -14.27 -3.24 -10.12
N ARG A 147 -12.94 -3.16 -9.99
CA ARG A 147 -12.27 -3.01 -8.70
C ARG A 147 -12.57 -1.66 -8.06
N LEU A 148 -12.64 -0.59 -8.87
CA LEU A 148 -13.04 0.73 -8.44
C LEU A 148 -14.50 0.73 -7.95
N LEU A 149 -15.41 0.10 -8.69
CA LEU A 149 -16.79 -0.06 -8.26
C LEU A 149 -16.90 -0.82 -6.92
N ILE A 150 -16.19 -1.96 -6.77
CA ILE A 150 -16.18 -2.73 -5.52
C ILE A 150 -15.58 -1.91 -4.37
N ALA A 151 -14.49 -1.19 -4.62
CA ALA A 151 -13.85 -0.29 -3.65
C ALA A 151 -14.82 0.79 -3.16
N THR A 152 -15.57 1.40 -4.07
CA THR A 152 -16.57 2.42 -3.73
C THR A 152 -17.72 1.82 -2.92
N ILE A 153 -18.27 0.68 -3.34
CA ILE A 153 -19.37 0.02 -2.61
C ILE A 153 -18.93 -0.38 -1.19
N ILE A 154 -17.79 -1.07 -1.07
CA ILE A 154 -17.28 -1.50 0.24
C ILE A 154 -16.88 -0.29 1.09
N GLY A 155 -16.23 0.71 0.50
CA GLY A 155 -15.85 1.94 1.22
C GLY A 155 -17.06 2.69 1.77
N VAL A 156 -18.08 2.91 0.94
CA VAL A 156 -19.35 3.54 1.37
C VAL A 156 -20.05 2.68 2.42
N TRP A 157 -20.04 1.35 2.26
CA TRP A 157 -20.64 0.46 3.24
C TRP A 157 -19.94 0.55 4.60
N PHE A 158 -18.61 0.58 4.64
CA PHE A 158 -17.85 0.74 5.88
C PHE A 158 -18.03 2.13 6.51
N LEU A 159 -18.20 3.18 5.71
CA LEU A 159 -18.48 4.55 6.19
C LEU A 159 -19.96 4.79 6.56
N SER A 160 -20.87 3.92 6.14
CA SER A 160 -22.32 4.07 6.36
C SER A 160 -22.78 4.34 7.81
N PRO A 161 -22.10 3.86 8.87
CA PRO A 161 -22.49 4.17 10.25
C PRO A 161 -22.40 5.66 10.57
N LEU A 162 -21.51 6.40 9.90
CA LEU A 162 -21.38 7.85 10.06
C LEU A 162 -22.60 8.61 9.54
N PHE A 163 -23.40 7.98 8.69
CA PHE A 163 -24.63 8.53 8.12
C PHE A 163 -25.89 7.96 8.80
N GLY A 164 -25.74 7.30 9.95
CA GLY A 164 -26.85 6.73 10.70
C GLY A 164 -27.38 5.38 10.18
N PHE A 165 -26.64 4.72 9.27
CA PHE A 165 -27.00 3.39 8.77
C PHE A 165 -26.17 2.30 9.48
N PRO A 166 -26.75 1.54 10.43
CA PRO A 166 -26.00 0.65 11.32
C PRO A 166 -25.71 -0.73 10.72
N PHE A 167 -26.08 -1.01 9.47
CA PHE A 167 -25.84 -2.33 8.87
C PHE A 167 -24.49 -2.39 8.17
N SER A 168 -23.39 -2.22 8.90
CA SER A 168 -22.04 -2.38 8.35
C SER A 168 -21.05 -2.97 9.36
N PRO A 169 -19.90 -3.49 8.89
CA PRO A 169 -18.85 -3.99 9.78
C PRO A 169 -18.37 -2.96 10.81
N TYR A 170 -18.34 -1.67 10.49
CA TYR A 170 -17.87 -0.61 11.41
C TYR A 170 -18.94 -0.07 12.35
N SER A 171 -20.14 -0.62 12.31
CA SER A 171 -21.18 -0.28 13.30
C SER A 171 -20.84 -0.78 14.70
N MET A 172 -19.84 -1.67 14.83
CA MET A 172 -19.28 -2.08 16.12
C MET A 172 -18.73 -0.90 16.93
N PHE A 173 -18.20 0.13 16.26
CA PHE A 173 -17.68 1.33 16.94
C PHE A 173 -18.81 2.15 17.58
N ILE A 174 -20.05 2.02 17.09
CA ILE A 174 -21.25 2.67 17.63
C ILE A 174 -21.98 1.74 18.63
N GLY A 175 -21.41 0.56 18.95
CA GLY A 175 -21.94 -0.37 19.94
C GLY A 175 -22.81 -1.52 19.39
N TYR A 176 -22.86 -1.71 18.07
CA TYR A 176 -23.64 -2.80 17.48
C TYR A 176 -22.85 -4.11 17.37
N ASN A 177 -23.18 -5.11 18.21
CA ASN A 177 -22.45 -6.38 18.27
C ASN A 177 -22.58 -7.26 17.01
N PHE A 178 -23.67 -7.15 16.24
CA PHE A 178 -23.80 -7.94 15.00
C PHE A 178 -22.76 -7.56 13.94
N ALA A 179 -22.16 -6.36 14.06
CA ALA A 179 -21.15 -5.87 13.14
C ALA A 179 -19.85 -6.70 13.17
N TYR A 180 -19.52 -7.32 14.32
CA TYR A 180 -18.43 -8.30 14.41
C TYR A 180 -18.68 -9.51 13.52
N ALA A 181 -19.92 -10.02 13.51
CA ALA A 181 -20.31 -11.14 12.66
C ALA A 181 -20.30 -10.76 11.17
N LEU A 182 -20.73 -9.53 10.82
CA LEU A 182 -20.64 -9.02 9.45
C LEU A 182 -19.19 -8.95 8.96
N LEU A 183 -18.27 -8.46 9.81
CA LEU A 183 -16.84 -8.43 9.48
C LEU A 183 -16.31 -9.86 9.27
N ALA A 184 -16.62 -10.79 10.18
CA ALA A 184 -16.17 -12.18 10.09
C ALA A 184 -16.70 -12.89 8.82
N LEU A 185 -17.98 -12.70 8.49
CA LEU A 185 -18.60 -13.24 7.28
C LEU A 185 -17.94 -12.69 6.01
N LEU A 186 -17.70 -11.37 5.96
CA LEU A 186 -17.02 -10.73 4.85
C LEU A 186 -15.59 -11.24 4.68
N THR A 187 -14.85 -11.37 5.80
CA THR A 187 -13.50 -11.96 5.81
C THR A 187 -13.53 -13.40 5.30
N ALA A 188 -14.44 -14.24 5.79
CA ALA A 188 -14.59 -15.62 5.36
C ALA A 188 -14.90 -15.72 3.85
N LEU A 189 -15.79 -14.86 3.34
CA LEU A 189 -16.11 -14.78 1.91
C LEU A 189 -14.86 -14.48 1.08
N PHE A 190 -14.08 -13.45 1.45
CA PHE A 190 -12.89 -13.08 0.69
C PHE A 190 -11.76 -14.10 0.82
N VAL A 191 -11.61 -14.75 1.98
CA VAL A 191 -10.67 -15.87 2.16
C VAL A 191 -11.05 -17.04 1.25
N PHE A 192 -12.34 -17.39 1.18
CA PHE A 192 -12.81 -18.43 0.27
C PHE A 192 -12.54 -18.07 -1.20
N LEU A 193 -12.87 -16.84 -1.61
CA LEU A 193 -12.62 -16.35 -2.96
C LEU A 193 -11.12 -16.28 -3.30
N SER A 194 -10.27 -15.92 -2.33
CA SER A 194 -8.82 -15.86 -2.54
C SER A 194 -8.26 -17.25 -2.82
N VAL A 195 -8.63 -18.26 -2.01
CA VAL A 195 -8.22 -19.66 -2.20
C VAL A 195 -8.67 -20.19 -3.56
N LYS A 196 -9.92 -19.89 -3.98
CA LYS A 196 -10.41 -20.28 -5.31
C LYS A 196 -9.58 -19.65 -6.43
N ASN A 197 -9.30 -18.36 -6.33
CA ASN A 197 -8.60 -17.60 -7.36
C ASN A 197 -7.09 -17.87 -7.40
N LEU A 198 -6.48 -18.40 -6.34
CA LEU A 198 -5.06 -18.80 -6.34
C LEU A 198 -4.77 -19.85 -7.42
N ASN A 199 -5.69 -20.79 -7.66
CA ASN A 199 -5.55 -21.80 -8.71
C ASN A 199 -5.65 -21.20 -10.13
N GLU A 200 -6.46 -20.14 -10.32
CA GLU A 200 -6.62 -19.49 -11.63
C GLU A 200 -5.44 -18.58 -11.99
N LEU A 201 -4.70 -18.08 -10.99
CA LEU A 201 -3.48 -17.29 -11.18
C LEU A 201 -2.33 -18.12 -11.80
N GLU A 202 -2.42 -19.46 -11.80
CA GLU A 202 -1.46 -20.38 -12.41
C GLU A 202 -1.31 -20.18 -13.94
N LEU A 203 -2.34 -19.65 -14.61
CA LEU A 203 -2.45 -19.58 -16.07
C LEU A 203 -2.05 -18.25 -16.70
N LEU A 204 -1.70 -17.24 -15.89
CA LEU A 204 -1.33 -15.91 -16.40
C LEU A 204 0.14 -15.87 -16.79
N SER A 205 0.50 -16.66 -17.79
CA SER A 205 1.79 -16.60 -18.48
C SER A 205 2.02 -15.18 -19.00
N VAL A 206 3.18 -14.63 -18.66
CA VAL A 206 3.63 -13.30 -19.05
C VAL A 206 3.81 -13.24 -20.57
N GLN A 207 2.78 -12.82 -21.31
CA GLN A 207 2.94 -12.31 -22.66
C GLN A 207 3.12 -10.79 -22.57
N GLY A 208 4.38 -10.35 -22.61
CA GLY A 208 4.72 -8.94 -22.59
C GLY A 208 4.38 -8.29 -23.92
N GLN A 209 3.31 -7.50 -23.98
CA GLN A 209 3.18 -6.48 -25.02
C GLN A 209 4.04 -5.27 -24.63
N THR A 210 5.19 -5.13 -25.26
CA THR A 210 6.07 -3.97 -25.16
C THR A 210 5.52 -2.83 -26.02
N GLN A 211 4.62 -2.00 -25.46
CA GLN A 211 4.42 -0.67 -26.02
C GLN A 211 5.57 0.23 -25.59
N SER A 212 6.59 0.31 -26.45
CA SER A 212 7.65 1.30 -26.36
C SER A 212 7.03 2.70 -26.53
N SER A 213 6.85 3.43 -25.43
CA SER A 213 6.66 4.87 -25.54
C SER A 213 7.99 5.47 -25.96
N LYS A 214 8.08 6.08 -27.15
CA LYS A 214 9.23 6.90 -27.57
C LYS A 214 9.42 8.01 -26.53
N VAL A 215 10.44 7.89 -25.67
CA VAL A 215 10.81 8.94 -24.72
C VAL A 215 11.83 9.84 -25.40
N LYS A 216 11.71 11.16 -25.20
CA LYS A 216 12.75 12.12 -25.56
C LYS A 216 14.08 11.68 -24.93
N GLU A 217 15.11 11.55 -25.74
CA GLU A 217 16.46 11.31 -25.25
C GLU A 217 16.84 12.42 -24.26
N ILE A 218 17.19 12.02 -23.04
CA ILE A 218 17.73 12.93 -22.05
C ILE A 218 19.24 12.84 -22.20
N SER A 219 19.85 13.91 -22.68
CA SER A 219 21.30 14.01 -22.71
C SER A 219 21.83 14.12 -21.28
N PHE A 220 22.68 13.17 -20.89
CA PHE A 220 23.40 13.19 -19.61
C PHE A 220 24.81 13.79 -19.76
N SER A 221 25.06 14.59 -20.81
CA SER A 221 26.40 14.97 -21.29
C SER A 221 27.26 15.84 -20.35
N SER A 222 26.82 16.14 -19.13
CA SER A 222 27.67 16.82 -18.13
C SER A 222 27.08 16.71 -16.72
N GLY A 223 27.72 15.90 -15.87
CA GLY A 223 27.41 15.81 -14.45
C GLY A 223 28.08 14.62 -13.76
N THR A 224 28.17 14.68 -12.42
CA THR A 224 28.55 13.51 -11.62
C THR A 224 27.46 12.42 -11.70
N PRO A 225 27.78 11.14 -11.43
CA PRO A 225 26.80 10.06 -11.52
C PRO A 225 25.55 10.29 -10.66
N PHE A 226 25.69 10.94 -9.51
CA PHE A 226 24.56 11.34 -8.67
C PHE A 226 23.66 12.36 -9.38
N VAL A 227 24.24 13.40 -9.99
CA VAL A 227 23.47 14.45 -10.69
C VAL A 227 22.72 13.86 -11.88
N ALA A 228 23.28 12.88 -12.59
CA ALA A 228 22.58 12.19 -13.67
C ALA A 228 21.34 11.43 -13.16
N VAL A 229 21.46 10.70 -12.05
CA VAL A 229 20.34 9.99 -11.41
C VAL A 229 19.30 10.96 -10.83
N LEU A 230 19.74 12.10 -10.29
CA LEU A 230 18.86 13.15 -9.79
C LEU A 230 18.07 13.83 -10.91
N LYS A 231 18.74 14.25 -11.99
CA LYS A 231 18.09 14.83 -13.19
C LYS A 231 17.05 13.86 -13.76
N ARG A 232 17.36 12.56 -13.81
CA ARG A 232 16.41 11.52 -14.21
C ARG A 232 15.18 11.51 -13.30
N SER A 233 15.40 11.48 -11.98
CA SER A 233 14.33 11.39 -10.98
C SER A 233 13.43 12.63 -10.98
N LEU A 234 14.00 13.83 -11.16
CA LEU A 234 13.27 15.10 -11.27
C LEU A 234 12.52 15.26 -12.59
N SER A 235 12.92 14.54 -13.65
CA SER A 235 12.24 14.60 -14.94
C SER A 235 10.99 13.73 -14.97
N PHE A 236 11.06 12.54 -14.39
CA PHE A 236 9.95 11.60 -14.40
C PHE A 236 9.94 10.67 -13.18
N LEU A 237 8.73 10.47 -12.66
CA LEU A 237 8.39 9.39 -11.74
C LEU A 237 8.06 8.13 -12.53
N GLU A 238 8.68 7.03 -12.14
CA GLU A 238 8.30 5.71 -12.63
C GLU A 238 7.22 5.17 -11.70
N LEU A 239 6.09 4.80 -12.30
CA LEU A 239 5.03 4.04 -11.69
C LEU A 239 4.96 2.72 -12.40
N ALA A 240 5.38 1.68 -11.74
CA ALA A 240 5.18 0.36 -12.26
C ALA A 240 4.03 -0.31 -11.51
N ALA A 241 3.10 -0.85 -12.28
CA ALA A 241 1.95 -1.55 -11.76
C ALA A 241 1.73 -2.83 -12.55
N ARG A 242 1.18 -3.84 -11.86
CA ARG A 242 0.58 -4.99 -12.53
C ARG A 242 -0.72 -4.52 -13.18
N VAL A 243 -0.78 -4.59 -14.50
CA VAL A 243 -1.99 -4.28 -15.26
C VAL A 243 -2.48 -5.58 -15.88
N ASN A 244 -3.71 -5.94 -15.55
CA ASN A 244 -4.41 -7.03 -16.21
C ASN A 244 -5.12 -6.46 -17.44
N TYR A 245 -4.50 -6.66 -18.60
CA TYR A 245 -5.08 -6.31 -19.88
C TYR A 245 -5.60 -7.58 -20.55
N MET A 246 -6.90 -7.63 -20.82
CA MET A 246 -7.56 -8.74 -21.52
C MET A 246 -7.27 -10.14 -20.93
N GLY A 247 -7.19 -10.25 -19.60
CA GLY A 247 -6.95 -11.54 -18.95
C GLY A 247 -5.50 -12.01 -19.00
N VAL A 248 -4.55 -11.15 -19.39
CA VAL A 248 -3.10 -11.41 -19.25
C VAL A 248 -2.53 -10.39 -18.26
N SER A 249 -1.79 -10.88 -17.25
CA SER A 249 -1.13 -9.99 -16.31
C SER A 249 0.21 -9.51 -16.86
N THR A 250 0.33 -8.20 -17.04
CA THR A 250 1.55 -7.56 -17.56
C THR A 250 2.07 -6.56 -16.54
N PHE A 251 3.40 -6.43 -16.46
CA PHE A 251 4.02 -5.34 -15.71
C PHE A 251 4.20 -4.16 -16.65
N LYS A 252 3.47 -3.07 -16.38
CA LYS A 252 3.60 -1.84 -17.16
C LYS A 252 4.25 -0.77 -16.30
N THR A 253 5.35 -0.23 -16.80
CA THR A 253 6.00 0.97 -16.28
C THR A 253 5.39 2.17 -16.99
N PHE A 254 4.75 3.04 -16.22
CA PHE A 254 4.29 4.35 -16.62
C PHE A 254 5.31 5.38 -16.14
N ARG A 255 5.71 6.29 -17.01
CA ARG A 255 6.56 7.41 -16.63
C ARG A 255 5.70 8.67 -16.63
N ILE A 256 5.53 9.27 -15.47
CA ILE A 256 4.81 10.52 -15.29
C ILE A 256 5.84 11.62 -15.10
N ASN A 257 5.76 12.69 -15.89
CA ASN A 257 6.63 13.84 -15.69
C ASN A 257 6.34 14.49 -14.33
N VAL A 258 7.37 14.74 -13.52
CA VAL A 258 7.24 15.30 -12.17
C VAL A 258 6.48 16.63 -12.17
N LYS A 259 6.60 17.41 -13.26
CA LYS A 259 5.85 18.68 -13.42
C LYS A 259 4.34 18.49 -13.28
N TYR A 260 3.79 17.39 -13.79
CA TYR A 260 2.34 17.13 -13.71
C TYR A 260 1.94 16.73 -12.29
N LEU A 261 2.82 16.02 -11.57
CA LEU A 261 2.56 15.69 -10.18
C LEU A 261 2.62 16.94 -9.29
N LEU A 262 3.55 17.86 -9.57
CA LEU A 262 3.65 19.16 -8.89
C LEU A 262 2.42 20.04 -9.15
N ILE A 263 1.90 20.06 -10.37
CA ILE A 263 0.64 20.76 -10.69
C ILE A 263 -0.52 20.13 -9.91
N ALA A 264 -0.66 18.80 -9.94
CA ALA A 264 -1.73 18.10 -9.25
C ALA A 264 -1.66 18.29 -7.73
N SER A 265 -0.46 18.18 -7.12
CA SER A 265 -0.27 18.38 -5.70
C SER A 265 -0.59 19.82 -5.28
N THR A 266 -0.21 20.82 -6.08
CA THR A 266 -0.55 22.22 -5.83
C THR A 266 -2.06 22.45 -5.89
N LEU A 267 -2.76 21.90 -6.88
CA LEU A 267 -4.21 22.03 -6.97
C LEU A 267 -4.91 21.36 -5.77
N ILE A 268 -4.50 20.15 -5.40
CA ILE A 268 -5.08 19.43 -4.26
C ILE A 268 -4.76 20.16 -2.94
N SER A 269 -3.56 20.69 -2.76
CA SER A 269 -3.20 21.42 -1.55
C SER A 269 -3.99 22.72 -1.40
N VAL A 270 -4.29 23.42 -2.49
CA VAL A 270 -5.17 24.60 -2.48
C VAL A 270 -6.60 24.20 -2.10
N VAL A 271 -7.15 23.12 -2.68
CA VAL A 271 -8.47 22.62 -2.29
C VAL A 271 -8.50 22.24 -0.81
N TYR A 272 -7.46 21.56 -0.33
CA TYR A 272 -7.30 21.23 1.09
C TYR A 272 -7.29 22.48 1.97
N TYR A 273 -6.51 23.51 1.63
CA TYR A 273 -6.49 24.79 2.32
C TYR A 273 -7.89 25.41 2.41
N LEU A 274 -8.59 25.49 1.28
CA LEU A 274 -9.94 26.08 1.21
C LEU A 274 -10.94 25.32 2.09
N ILE A 275 -10.89 23.98 2.07
CA ILE A 275 -11.75 23.13 2.90
C ILE A 275 -11.51 23.41 4.39
N VAL A 276 -10.24 23.47 4.82
CA VAL A 276 -9.90 23.72 6.23
C VAL A 276 -10.35 25.11 6.66
N VAL A 277 -10.12 26.13 5.84
CA VAL A 277 -10.52 27.51 6.16
C VAL A 277 -12.04 27.68 6.20
N HIS A 278 -12.80 27.09 5.27
CA HIS A 278 -14.26 27.24 5.21
C HIS A 278 -15.02 26.41 6.26
N LEU A 279 -14.52 25.23 6.63
CA LEU A 279 -15.17 24.38 7.63
C LEU A 279 -14.80 24.77 9.08
N GLY A 280 -13.99 25.83 9.23
CA GLY A 280 -13.44 26.29 10.49
C GLY A 280 -12.34 25.37 11.03
N ASN A 281 -11.62 25.83 12.06
CA ASN A 281 -10.65 25.05 12.85
C ASN A 281 -11.35 23.96 13.69
N ASN A 282 -12.18 23.15 13.05
CA ASN A 282 -12.79 21.98 13.65
C ASN A 282 -11.67 20.97 13.91
N VAL A 283 -11.28 20.84 15.17
CA VAL A 283 -10.23 19.92 15.65
C VAL A 283 -10.47 18.49 15.11
N VAL A 284 -11.73 18.08 14.98
CA VAL A 284 -12.12 16.78 14.40
C VAL A 284 -11.72 16.62 12.93
N LEU A 285 -11.85 17.67 12.10
CA LEU A 285 -11.43 17.65 10.68
C LEU A 285 -9.91 17.65 10.56
N GLN A 286 -9.21 18.36 11.43
CA GLN A 286 -7.74 18.34 11.46
C GLN A 286 -7.22 16.96 11.91
N LEU A 287 -7.79 16.37 12.95
CA LEU A 287 -7.43 15.02 13.44
C LEU A 287 -7.78 13.89 12.46
N THR A 288 -8.64 14.13 11.47
CA THR A 288 -9.01 13.13 10.44
C THR A 288 -8.27 13.32 9.13
N ILE A 289 -8.35 14.52 8.57
CA ILE A 289 -7.83 14.81 7.23
C ILE A 289 -6.31 14.88 7.26
N PHE A 290 -5.70 15.42 8.32
CA PHE A 290 -4.26 15.57 8.39
C PHE A 290 -3.53 14.22 8.48
N PRO A 291 -3.90 13.28 9.38
CA PRO A 291 -3.28 11.95 9.39
C PRO A 291 -3.58 11.17 8.12
N LEU A 292 -4.78 11.31 7.54
CA LEU A 292 -5.15 10.65 6.29
C LEU A 292 -4.29 11.15 5.11
N LEU A 293 -4.13 12.46 4.96
CA LEU A 293 -3.30 13.07 3.92
C LEU A 293 -1.82 12.75 4.13
N THR A 294 -1.32 12.88 5.36
CA THR A 294 0.07 12.55 5.71
C THR A 294 0.36 11.08 5.42
N PHE A 295 -0.58 10.20 5.76
CA PHE A 295 -0.50 8.79 5.46
C PHE A 295 -0.52 8.53 3.94
N LEU A 296 -1.46 9.13 3.20
CA LEU A 296 -1.53 8.99 1.75
C LEU A 296 -0.25 9.49 1.09
N LEU A 297 0.32 10.59 1.57
CA LEU A 297 1.60 11.16 1.12
C LEU A 297 2.75 10.19 1.37
N ILE A 298 2.90 9.68 2.60
CA ILE A 298 3.95 8.70 2.95
C ILE A 298 3.78 7.41 2.12
N TYR A 299 2.54 6.93 1.97
CA TYR A 299 2.23 5.72 1.22
C TYR A 299 2.55 5.88 -0.26
N VAL A 300 2.20 7.02 -0.84
CA VAL A 300 2.59 7.44 -2.20
C VAL A 300 4.12 7.45 -2.29
N ILE A 301 4.82 8.19 -1.43
CA ILE A 301 6.29 8.27 -1.43
C ILE A 301 6.92 6.87 -1.45
N LEU A 302 6.46 5.99 -0.56
CA LEU A 302 6.97 4.63 -0.45
C LEU A 302 6.70 3.80 -1.70
N ILE A 303 5.51 3.86 -2.30
CA ILE A 303 5.19 3.14 -3.55
C ILE A 303 6.07 3.62 -4.71
N PHE A 304 6.22 4.92 -4.85
CA PHE A 304 6.98 5.50 -5.95
C PHE A 304 8.48 5.25 -5.80
N ALA A 305 9.02 5.36 -4.59
CA ALA A 305 10.44 5.10 -4.30
C ALA A 305 10.84 3.64 -4.55
N GLN A 306 9.96 2.68 -4.27
CA GLN A 306 10.26 1.25 -4.45
C GLN A 306 9.88 0.69 -5.84
N SER A 307 9.15 1.46 -6.67
CA SER A 307 8.58 0.98 -7.93
C SER A 307 9.62 0.37 -8.89
N SER A 308 10.76 1.03 -9.13
CA SER A 308 11.79 0.48 -10.02
C SER A 308 12.49 -0.75 -9.41
N PHE A 309 12.58 -0.86 -8.08
CA PHE A 309 13.12 -2.06 -7.42
C PHE A 309 12.19 -3.26 -7.53
N ILE A 310 10.87 -3.04 -7.59
CA ILE A 310 9.88 -4.11 -7.67
C ILE A 310 9.69 -4.58 -9.12
N PHE A 311 9.81 -3.69 -10.10
CA PHE A 311 9.29 -3.91 -11.45
C PHE A 311 10.28 -3.66 -12.59
N GLU A 312 11.44 -3.04 -12.34
CA GLU A 312 12.49 -2.90 -13.35
C GLU A 312 13.63 -3.90 -13.13
N PRO A 313 14.26 -4.40 -14.21
CA PRO A 313 15.44 -5.24 -14.13
C PRO A 313 16.67 -4.41 -13.74
N LEU A 314 16.79 -4.06 -12.45
CA LEU A 314 17.83 -3.16 -11.94
C LEU A 314 19.26 -3.67 -12.17
N TRP A 315 19.44 -4.98 -12.36
CA TRP A 315 20.75 -5.55 -12.70
C TRP A 315 21.33 -4.97 -13.99
N LEU A 316 20.49 -4.54 -14.94
CA LEU A 316 20.95 -3.84 -16.15
C LEU A 316 21.57 -2.48 -15.83
N SER A 317 21.14 -1.83 -14.75
CA SER A 317 21.71 -0.53 -14.30
C SER A 317 23.00 -0.72 -13.51
N PHE A 318 23.22 -1.90 -12.92
CA PHE A 318 24.41 -2.21 -12.14
C PHE A 318 25.68 -2.40 -12.99
N GLY A 319 25.52 -2.58 -14.31
CA GLY A 319 26.66 -2.55 -15.23
C GLY A 319 27.33 -1.17 -15.35
N ILE A 320 26.65 -0.10 -14.94
CA ILE A 320 27.11 1.30 -15.05
C ILE A 320 27.68 1.81 -13.72
N LEU A 321 27.06 1.42 -12.60
CA LEU A 321 27.47 1.83 -11.24
C LEU A 321 27.34 0.64 -10.29
N GLY A 322 28.25 0.54 -9.32
CA GLY A 322 28.17 -0.48 -8.27
C GLY A 322 26.80 -0.49 -7.58
N PRO A 323 26.21 -1.68 -7.28
CA PRO A 323 24.80 -1.80 -6.87
C PRO A 323 24.42 -0.93 -5.66
N LEU A 324 25.25 -0.93 -4.62
CA LEU A 324 25.00 -0.15 -3.40
C LEU A 324 25.03 1.36 -3.66
N ARG A 325 25.96 1.81 -4.52
CA ARG A 325 26.12 3.22 -4.86
C ARG A 325 24.93 3.70 -5.70
N TYR A 326 24.52 2.91 -6.69
CA TYR A 326 23.33 3.19 -7.49
C TYR A 326 22.08 3.25 -6.61
N ALA A 327 21.87 2.27 -5.73
CA ALA A 327 20.70 2.23 -4.85
C ALA A 327 20.61 3.47 -3.95
N ARG A 328 21.73 3.90 -3.35
CA ARG A 328 21.78 5.12 -2.54
C ARG A 328 21.44 6.36 -3.36
N TYR A 329 22.06 6.54 -4.52
CA TYR A 329 21.80 7.70 -5.38
C TYR A 329 20.36 7.72 -5.88
N TYR A 330 19.81 6.57 -6.26
CA TYR A 330 18.43 6.45 -6.70
C TYR A 330 17.45 6.79 -5.58
N MET A 331 17.60 6.18 -4.39
CA MET A 331 16.68 6.43 -3.26
C MET A 331 16.72 7.89 -2.80
N LEU A 332 17.91 8.49 -2.68
CA LEU A 332 18.03 9.91 -2.34
C LEU A 332 17.42 10.81 -3.41
N SER A 333 17.69 10.53 -4.68
CA SER A 333 17.13 11.32 -5.78
C SER A 333 15.61 11.23 -5.85
N ARG A 334 15.04 10.04 -5.57
CA ARG A 334 13.60 9.84 -5.48
C ARG A 334 13.00 10.58 -4.28
N ALA A 335 13.62 10.49 -3.11
CA ALA A 335 13.18 11.23 -1.93
C ALA A 335 13.14 12.73 -2.22
N ILE A 336 14.23 13.31 -2.75
CA ILE A 336 14.28 14.73 -3.12
C ILE A 336 13.19 15.09 -4.14
N SER A 337 13.01 14.28 -5.19
CA SER A 337 12.00 14.56 -6.22
C SER A 337 10.57 14.51 -5.66
N LEU A 338 10.30 13.61 -4.71
CA LEU A 338 8.99 13.49 -4.09
C LEU A 338 8.75 14.63 -3.09
N GLU A 339 9.75 14.98 -2.28
CA GLU A 339 9.70 16.16 -1.40
C GLU A 339 9.37 17.43 -2.18
N ILE A 340 10.05 17.68 -3.30
CA ILE A 340 9.76 18.83 -4.17
C ILE A 340 8.32 18.78 -4.69
N ALA A 341 7.86 17.60 -5.11
CA ALA A 341 6.52 17.46 -5.65
C ALA A 341 5.43 17.58 -4.59
N LEU A 342 5.75 17.34 -3.31
CA LEU A 342 4.82 17.40 -2.18
C LEU A 342 4.94 18.67 -1.34
N ALA A 343 5.97 19.49 -1.59
CA ALA A 343 6.20 20.78 -0.96
C ALA A 343 4.96 21.69 -0.88
N PRO A 344 4.02 21.73 -1.85
CA PRO A 344 2.81 22.53 -1.73
C PRO A 344 1.97 22.22 -0.48
N PHE A 345 1.93 20.97 -0.01
CA PHE A 345 1.22 20.60 1.23
C PHE A 345 1.93 21.14 2.47
N SER A 346 3.26 21.07 2.51
CA SER A 346 4.06 21.61 3.62
C SER A 346 3.87 23.13 3.75
N VAL A 347 3.82 23.84 2.61
CA VAL A 347 3.53 25.28 2.58
C VAL A 347 2.13 25.56 3.12
N VAL A 348 1.11 24.83 2.66
CA VAL A 348 -0.27 25.00 3.14
C VAL A 348 -0.37 24.74 4.65
N ASN A 349 0.27 23.70 5.16
CA ASN A 349 0.27 23.42 6.60
C ASN A 349 0.93 24.55 7.40
N ALA A 350 2.07 25.07 6.93
CA ALA A 350 2.72 26.22 7.58
C ALA A 350 1.84 27.49 7.56
N LEU A 351 0.97 27.66 6.57
CA LEU A 351 0.00 28.76 6.50
C LEU A 351 -1.21 28.55 7.42
N LEU A 352 -1.58 27.30 7.70
CA LEU A 352 -2.71 26.96 8.56
C LEU A 352 -2.36 27.01 10.06
N GLY A 353 -1.07 26.99 10.40
CA GLY A 353 -0.56 27.06 11.78
C GLY A 353 -0.28 25.68 12.34
#